data_AF-A0A920W187-F1
#
_entry.id   AF-A0A920W187-F1
#
_cell.length_a   1.000
_cell.length_b   1.000
_cell.length_c   1.000
_cell.angle_alpha   90.00
_cell.angle_beta   90.00
_cell.angle_gamma   90.00
#
_symmetry.space_group_name_H-M   'P 1'
#
loop_
_entity.id
_entity.type
_entity.pdbx_description
1 polymer ?
#
loop_
_entity_poly.entity_id
_entity_poly.type
_entity_poly.pdbx_seq_one_letter_code
_entity_poly.pdbx_strand_id
1 'polypeptide(L)'
;MTAGAAPPAAVIAGMENMGFSVTHVYGLTETYGPCVVCAPKKEWQEISIEERAEILARQGVRAPFQDEVMVADPETMKPVPKDGKPWEKFLCGAISP
;
A
#
# COMPACT_ATOMS: atom_id res chain seq x y z
N MET A 1 10.47 -8.59 0.50
CA MET A 1 9.75 -7.35 0.89
C MET A 1 10.37 -6.18 0.13
N THR A 2 9.56 -5.23 -0.31
CA THR A 2 10.01 -3.99 -0.99
C THR A 2 9.32 -2.78 -0.36
N ALA A 3 10.01 -1.65 -0.26
CA ALA A 3 9.59 -0.46 0.47
C ALA A 3 10.01 0.85 -0.21
N GLY A 4 9.37 1.95 0.17
CA GLY A 4 9.67 3.28 -0.37
C GLY A 4 8.75 3.61 -1.54
N ALA A 5 9.30 3.77 -2.74
CA ALA A 5 8.48 3.99 -3.93
C ALA A 5 7.69 2.73 -4.30
N ALA A 6 6.51 2.90 -4.88
CA ALA A 6 5.73 1.78 -5.39
C ALA A 6 6.57 1.01 -6.44
N PRO A 7 6.84 -0.29 -6.22
CA PRO A 7 7.59 -1.10 -7.18
C PRO A 7 6.76 -1.24 -8.48
N PRO A 8 7.39 -1.16 -9.66
CA PRO A 8 6.69 -1.47 -10.91
C PRO A 8 6.15 -2.90 -10.89
N ALA A 9 4.89 -3.11 -11.32
CA ALA A 9 4.27 -4.43 -11.34
C ALA A 9 5.11 -5.46 -12.11
N ALA A 10 5.77 -5.06 -13.19
CA ALA A 10 6.69 -5.91 -13.96
C ALA A 10 7.85 -6.48 -13.11
N VAL A 11 8.36 -5.71 -12.14
CA VAL A 11 9.40 -6.18 -11.21
C VAL A 11 8.82 -7.25 -10.28
N ILE A 12 7.62 -7.03 -9.75
CA ILE A 12 6.94 -8.00 -8.88
C ILE A 12 6.67 -9.31 -9.62
N ALA A 13 6.12 -9.23 -10.84
CA ALA A 13 5.86 -10.40 -11.68
C ALA A 13 7.15 -11.18 -11.98
N GLY A 14 8.24 -10.47 -12.30
CA GLY A 14 9.55 -11.09 -12.48
C GLY A 14 10.04 -11.84 -11.23
N MET A 15 9.88 -11.25 -10.05
CA MET A 15 10.24 -11.89 -8.78
C MET A 15 9.38 -13.13 -8.48
N GLU A 16 8.08 -13.07 -8.73
CA GLU A 16 7.20 -14.22 -8.54
C GLU A 16 7.50 -15.37 -9.51
N ASN A 17 7.83 -15.07 -10.77
CA ASN A 17 8.27 -16.08 -11.74
C ASN A 17 9.56 -16.80 -11.31
N MET A 18 10.40 -16.14 -10.49
CA MET A 18 11.59 -16.73 -9.89
C MET A 18 11.30 -17.49 -8.57
N GLY A 19 10.04 -17.57 -8.15
CA GLY A 19 9.60 -18.26 -6.92
C GLY A 19 9.66 -17.40 -5.66
N PHE A 20 9.85 -16.09 -5.75
CA PHE A 20 9.84 -15.21 -4.59
C PHE A 20 8.43 -14.71 -4.25
N SER A 21 8.11 -14.65 -2.96
CA SER A 21 6.93 -13.94 -2.46
C SER A 21 7.29 -12.50 -2.11
N VAL A 22 6.71 -11.53 -2.82
CA VAL A 22 6.94 -10.10 -2.58
C VAL A 22 5.81 -9.49 -1.77
N THR A 23 6.17 -8.72 -0.74
CA THR A 23 5.24 -7.87 0.01
C THR A 23 5.70 -6.43 -0.14
N HIS A 24 4.81 -5.57 -0.62
CA HIS A 24 5.02 -4.14 -0.72
C HIS A 24 4.56 -3.46 0.58
N VAL A 25 5.42 -2.61 1.12
CA VAL A 25 5.15 -1.82 2.32
C VAL A 25 5.49 -0.36 2.07
N TYR A 26 4.81 0.55 2.76
CA TYR A 26 5.13 1.98 2.70
C TYR A 26 4.96 2.64 4.04
N GLY A 27 5.89 3.53 4.32
CA GLY A 27 5.92 4.38 5.48
C GLY A 27 6.81 5.57 5.23
N LEU A 28 6.74 6.49 6.16
CA LEU A 28 7.59 7.66 6.22
C LEU A 28 8.66 7.43 7.29
N THR A 29 9.82 8.08 7.17
CA THR A 29 10.86 8.03 8.21
C THR A 29 10.34 8.48 9.58
N GLU A 30 9.33 9.35 9.57
CA GLU A 30 8.64 9.97 10.70
C GLU A 30 7.68 9.00 11.41
N THR A 31 7.36 7.87 10.77
CA THR A 31 6.33 6.92 11.25
C THR A 31 6.92 5.66 11.87
N TYR A 32 8.24 5.62 12.09
CA TYR A 32 8.97 4.54 12.76
C TYR A 32 8.73 3.12 12.19
N GLY A 33 8.21 3.01 10.96
CA GLY A 33 7.84 1.76 10.32
C GLY A 33 6.86 1.97 9.17
N PRO A 34 6.40 0.89 8.51
CA PRO A 34 5.42 1.02 7.45
C PRO A 34 4.03 1.38 8.01
N CYS A 35 3.47 2.48 7.51
CA CYS A 35 2.09 2.90 7.71
C CYS A 35 1.08 1.94 7.08
N VAL A 36 1.44 1.38 5.94
CA VAL A 36 0.58 0.53 5.12
C VAL A 36 1.36 -0.64 4.54
N VAL A 37 0.66 -1.77 4.39
CA VAL A 37 1.19 -3.03 3.88
C VAL A 37 0.20 -3.59 2.86
N CYS A 38 0.70 -3.96 1.69
CA CYS A 38 -0.06 -4.77 0.73
C CYS A 38 -0.07 -6.22 1.21
N ALA A 39 -0.96 -6.50 2.17
CA ALA A 39 -1.06 -7.80 2.82
C ALA A 39 -1.53 -8.86 1.81
N PRO A 40 -0.73 -9.92 1.57
CA PRO A 40 -1.12 -10.97 0.63
C PRO A 40 -2.38 -11.68 1.12
N LYS A 41 -3.32 -11.89 0.20
CA LYS A 41 -4.53 -12.65 0.46
C LYS A 41 -4.51 -13.99 -0.25
N LYS A 42 -5.11 -15.02 0.36
CA LYS A 42 -5.10 -16.38 -0.20
C LYS A 42 -5.79 -16.45 -1.56
N GLU A 43 -6.84 -15.66 -1.75
CA GLU A 43 -7.63 -15.63 -2.98
C GLU A 43 -6.80 -15.12 -4.18
N TRP A 44 -5.69 -14.43 -3.95
CA TRP A 44 -4.79 -13.97 -5.02
C TRP A 44 -3.91 -15.09 -5.58
N GLN A 45 -3.90 -16.27 -4.97
CA GLN A 45 -3.22 -17.43 -5.56
C GLN A 45 -3.99 -17.98 -6.77
N GLU A 46 -5.27 -17.63 -6.92
CA GLU A 46 -6.16 -18.13 -7.96
C GLU A 46 -6.18 -17.25 -9.23
N ILE A 47 -5.59 -16.05 -9.17
CA ILE A 47 -5.48 -15.10 -10.30
C ILE A 47 -4.12 -15.20 -10.99
N SER A 48 -3.97 -14.57 -12.17
CA SER A 48 -2.70 -14.61 -12.90
C SER A 48 -1.58 -13.88 -12.14
N ILE A 49 -0.32 -14.20 -12.48
CA ILE A 49 0.85 -13.52 -11.90
C ILE A 49 0.80 -12.01 -12.22
N GLU A 50 0.37 -11.65 -13.42
CA GLU A 50 0.23 -10.27 -13.87
C GLU A 50 -0.83 -9.53 -13.05
N GLU A 51 -2.01 -10.13 -12.88
CA GLU A 51 -3.09 -9.56 -12.07
C GLU A 51 -2.67 -9.43 -10.60
N ARG A 52 -2.00 -10.44 -10.05
CA ARG A 52 -1.47 -10.40 -8.69
C ARG A 52 -0.39 -9.33 -8.53
N ALA A 53 0.50 -9.17 -9.50
CA ALA A 53 1.54 -8.15 -9.49
C ALA A 53 0.94 -6.74 -9.48
N GLU A 54 -0.10 -6.47 -10.26
CA GLU A 54 -0.83 -5.20 -10.25
C GLU A 54 -1.48 -4.91 -8.89
N ILE A 55 -1.99 -5.94 -8.21
CA ILE A 55 -2.54 -5.79 -6.86
C ILE A 55 -1.42 -5.54 -5.84
N LEU A 56 -0.34 -6.32 -5.90
CA LEU A 56 0.81 -6.20 -5.00
C LEU A 56 1.57 -4.89 -5.15
N ALA A 57 1.50 -4.24 -6.31
CA ALA A 57 2.08 -2.91 -6.54
C ALA A 57 1.36 -1.79 -5.77
N ARG A 58 0.12 -2.02 -5.32
CA ARG A 58 -0.64 -1.03 -4.53
C ARG A 58 -0.05 -0.84 -3.14
N GLN A 59 -0.27 0.33 -2.55
CA GLN A 59 0.25 0.69 -1.22
C GLN A 59 -0.28 -0.23 -0.10
N GLY A 60 -1.49 -0.76 -0.28
CA GLY A 60 -2.11 -1.72 0.62
C GLY A 60 -3.01 -1.09 1.68
N VAL A 61 -3.09 -1.74 2.83
CA VAL A 61 -3.98 -1.39 3.95
C VAL A 61 -3.19 -0.94 5.16
N ARG A 62 -3.84 -0.28 6.12
CA ARG A 62 -3.24 0.15 7.39
C ARG A 62 -2.46 -0.99 8.06
N ALA A 63 -1.21 -0.74 8.42
CA ALA A 63 -0.40 -1.69 9.15
C ALA A 63 -0.98 -1.94 10.56
N PRO A 64 -0.82 -3.13 11.17
CA PRO A 64 -1.45 -3.46 12.45
C PRO A 64 -1.09 -2.56 13.63
N PHE A 65 0.12 -1.99 13.61
CA PHE A 65 0.64 -1.10 14.66
C PHE A 65 0.44 0.40 14.33
N GLN A 66 -0.15 0.70 13.17
CA GLN A 66 -0.46 2.06 12.78
C GLN A 66 -1.85 2.44 13.29
N ASP A 67 -1.95 3.56 14.00
CA ASP A 67 -3.20 4.02 14.60
C ASP A 67 -4.18 4.50 13.53
N GLU A 68 -3.87 5.59 12.82
CA GLU A 68 -4.74 6.10 11.75
C GLU A 68 -3.98 6.34 10.44
N VAL A 69 -4.71 6.13 9.34
CA VAL A 69 -4.30 6.53 7.98
C VAL A 69 -5.52 7.06 7.26
N MET A 70 -5.36 8.16 6.54
CA MET A 70 -6.41 8.69 5.67
C MET A 70 -5.85 9.33 4.41
N VAL A 71 -6.67 9.34 3.37
CA VAL A 71 -6.49 10.26 2.25
C VAL A 71 -7.36 11.47 2.56
N ALA A 72 -6.76 12.65 2.55
CA ALA A 72 -7.42 13.88 2.93
C ALA A 72 -7.42 14.90 1.80
N ASP A 73 -8.45 15.73 1.78
CA ASP A 73 -8.47 16.92 0.95
C ASP A 73 -7.39 17.90 1.46
N PRO A 74 -6.51 18.43 0.57
CA PRO A 74 -5.34 19.19 0.99
C PRO A 74 -5.69 20.55 1.62
N GLU A 75 -6.85 21.12 1.29
CA GLU A 75 -7.29 22.42 1.80
C GLU A 75 -8.04 22.26 3.13
N THR A 76 -8.95 21.28 3.19
CA THR A 76 -9.86 21.12 4.35
C THR A 76 -9.33 20.16 5.39
N MET A 77 -8.31 19.34 5.06
CA MET A 77 -7.77 18.27 5.91
C MET A 77 -8.81 17.22 6.32
N LYS A 78 -9.94 17.14 5.62
CA LYS A 78 -11.01 16.18 5.88
C LYS A 78 -10.84 14.91 5.03
N PRO A 79 -11.35 13.75 5.49
CA PRO A 79 -11.31 12.51 4.72
C PRO A 79 -12.06 12.65 3.38
N VAL A 80 -11.46 12.15 2.31
CA VAL A 80 -12.10 12.08 0.99
C VAL A 80 -12.96 10.81 0.83
N PRO A 81 -13.90 10.76 -0.14
CA PRO A 81 -14.63 9.54 -0.48
C PRO A 81 -13.69 8.37 -0.84
N LYS A 82 -14.03 7.16 -0.39
CA LYS A 82 -13.26 5.92 -0.67
C LYS A 82 -13.66 5.31 -2.01
N ASP A 83 -13.61 6.09 -3.09
CA ASP A 83 -14.08 5.69 -4.42
C ASP A 83 -12.95 5.23 -5.38
N GLY A 84 -11.71 5.22 -4.91
CA GLY A 84 -10.55 4.79 -5.69
C GLY A 84 -10.07 5.81 -6.73
N LYS A 85 -10.62 7.04 -6.72
CA LYS A 85 -10.09 8.13 -7.54
C LYS A 85 -8.77 8.67 -6.98
N PRO A 86 -7.92 9.26 -7.83
CA PRO A 86 -6.66 9.86 -7.39
C PRO A 86 -6.91 11.10 -6.53
N TRP A 87 -6.10 11.23 -5.48
CA TRP A 87 -6.08 12.36 -4.55
C TRP A 87 -4.63 12.68 -4.17
N GLU A 88 -4.36 13.92 -3.77
CA GLU A 88 -2.99 14.40 -3.61
C GLU A 88 -2.37 14.13 -2.22
N LYS A 89 -3.17 14.11 -1.14
CA LYS A 89 -2.64 14.08 0.22
C LYS A 89 -2.95 12.78 0.95
N PHE A 90 -1.88 12.05 1.27
CA PHE A 90 -1.90 10.90 2.16
C PHE A 90 -1.39 11.31 3.54
N LEU A 91 -2.15 10.95 4.58
CA LEU A 91 -1.81 11.23 5.98
C LEU A 91 -1.62 9.90 6.73
N CYS A 92 -0.50 9.80 7.43
CA CYS A 92 -0.16 8.69 8.30
C CYS A 92 0.36 9.23 9.63
N GLY A 93 -0.31 8.89 10.73
CA GLY A 93 0.11 9.27 12.09
C GLY A 93 -0.94 8.88 13.13
N ALA A 94 -0.69 9.27 14.38
CA ALA A 94 -1.75 9.38 15.38
C ALA A 94 -2.59 10.61 15.00
N ILE A 95 -3.66 10.42 14.24
CA ILE A 95 -4.59 11.50 13.89
C ILE A 95 -5.50 11.69 15.12
N SER A 96 -4.93 12.23 16.19
CA SER A 96 -5.73 12.71 17.32
C SER A 96 -6.51 13.95 16.87
N PRO A 97 -7.79 14.09 17.28
CA PRO A 97 -8.62 15.25 16.94
C PRO A 97 -8.08 16.57 17.49
#